data_AF-A0AA96R1D0-F1
#
_entry.id   AF-A0AA96R1D0-F1
#
_cell.length_a   1.000
_cell.length_b   1.000
_cell.length_c   1.000
_cell.angle_alpha   90.00
_cell.angle_beta   90.00
_cell.angle_gamma   90.00
#
_symmetry.space_group_name_H-M   'P 1'
#
loop_
_entity.id
_entity.type
_entity.pdbx_description
1 polymer ?
#
loop_
_entity_poly.entity_id
_entity_poly.type
_entity_poly.pdbx_seq_one_letter_code
_entity_poly.pdbx_strand_id
1 'polypeptide(L)'
;MGTKSTPPGHDPGGPRAAGSGGGTAPHARPEPHRSGGTAGQVLFSRVGLRLPETLTYESWARAGLQIARIADSSAWCLGDWLVCGQKEYRDRYRHAIVEAGLDYQTLRNYAWIARRFDLSRRRELLSFQHHAEVASLPDDEQDRWLDEAELNHWSRNQLRENIRRSRMGADDLRPPRDVVLPRVTAPEMQVRLWRAAAEQDGVDLEKWILGALDNAAQAALGEEFDVGGNTDLADQEG
;
A
#
# COMPACT_ATOMS: atom_id res chain seq x y z
N MET A 1 -70.75 26.30 42.78
CA MET A 1 -70.07 25.46 43.79
C MET A 1 -68.72 26.09 44.10
N GLY A 2 -68.55 26.55 45.37
CA GLY A 2 -67.34 27.04 46.08
C GLY A 2 -66.40 28.05 45.38
N THR A 3 -66.45 29.38 45.59
CA THR A 3 -66.08 30.27 46.73
C THR A 3 -64.58 30.48 47.04
N LYS A 4 -64.14 31.74 46.79
CA LYS A 4 -63.08 32.60 47.38
C LYS A 4 -62.32 32.13 48.64
N SER A 5 -61.03 32.50 48.75
CA SER A 5 -60.47 33.43 49.76
C SER A 5 -58.93 33.58 49.71
N THR A 6 -58.43 34.72 50.18
CA THR A 6 -57.06 35.30 50.08
C THR A 6 -56.44 35.48 51.52
N PRO A 7 -55.34 36.25 51.78
CA PRO A 7 -53.91 35.94 52.06
C PRO A 7 -53.48 36.23 53.56
N PRO A 8 -52.39 36.98 53.93
CA PRO A 8 -50.90 36.88 53.79
C PRO A 8 -50.14 36.86 55.17
N GLY A 9 -48.78 36.87 55.18
CA GLY A 9 -47.95 37.32 56.33
C GLY A 9 -46.44 37.10 56.05
N HIS A 10 -45.64 38.11 55.71
CA HIS A 10 -44.96 39.17 56.50
C HIS A 10 -43.69 38.70 57.27
N ASP A 11 -42.58 39.33 56.88
CA ASP A 11 -41.20 39.47 57.42
C ASP A 11 -41.11 39.72 58.95
N PRO A 12 -39.95 40.03 59.59
CA PRO A 12 -38.51 39.78 59.35
C PRO A 12 -37.78 39.31 60.66
N GLY A 13 -36.44 39.17 60.66
CA GLY A 13 -35.65 39.38 61.90
C GLY A 13 -34.35 38.58 62.05
N GLY A 14 -33.20 39.24 61.83
CA GLY A 14 -31.92 38.86 62.43
C GLY A 14 -31.91 39.04 63.96
N PRO A 15 -30.82 38.68 64.67
CA PRO A 15 -29.65 39.56 64.70
C PRO A 15 -28.27 38.88 64.78
N ARG A 16 -27.26 39.76 64.70
CA ARG A 16 -25.79 39.57 64.75
C ARG A 16 -25.27 39.23 66.16
N ALA A 17 -24.15 38.50 66.21
CA ALA A 17 -22.99 38.71 67.12
C ALA A 17 -21.80 37.91 66.53
N ALA A 18 -20.72 38.50 66.03
CA ALA A 18 -19.61 39.18 66.72
C ALA A 18 -18.84 38.25 67.69
N GLY A 19 -17.69 37.74 67.22
CA GLY A 19 -16.69 37.02 68.00
C GLY A 19 -15.36 37.03 67.27
N SER A 20 -14.49 37.96 67.64
CA SER A 20 -13.14 38.15 67.12
C SER A 20 -12.15 37.20 67.82
N GLY A 21 -11.22 36.61 67.08
CA GLY A 21 -10.13 35.80 67.63
C GLY A 21 -9.04 35.58 66.58
N GLY A 22 -8.01 36.41 66.63
CA GLY A 22 -6.85 36.32 65.74
C GLY A 22 -5.94 35.14 66.10
N GLY A 23 -5.41 34.49 65.06
CA GLY A 23 -4.37 33.46 65.13
C GLY A 23 -3.58 33.45 63.82
N THR A 24 -2.31 33.80 63.93
CA THR A 24 -1.34 34.08 62.87
C THR A 24 -0.77 32.83 62.20
N ALA A 25 -0.37 33.01 60.92
CA ALA A 25 0.61 32.29 60.09
C ALA A 25 0.12 31.12 59.19
N PRO A 26 0.79 30.85 58.06
CA PRO A 26 1.57 31.71 57.18
C PRO A 26 1.04 31.73 55.74
N HIS A 27 1.48 32.72 54.95
CA HIS A 27 1.31 32.80 53.50
C HIS A 27 1.62 31.46 52.81
N ALA A 28 0.57 30.75 52.42
CA ALA A 28 0.66 29.79 51.33
C ALA A 28 1.07 30.60 50.08
N ARG A 29 2.33 30.39 49.65
CA ARG A 29 2.76 30.74 48.30
C ARG A 29 1.68 30.24 47.35
N PRO A 30 1.23 31.02 46.34
CA PRO A 30 0.54 30.40 45.23
C PRO A 30 1.55 29.42 44.63
N GLU A 31 1.34 28.13 44.89
CA GLU A 31 1.86 27.05 44.07
C GLU A 31 1.75 27.54 42.64
N PRO A 32 2.83 27.63 41.85
CA PRO A 32 2.65 27.83 40.43
C PRO A 32 1.82 26.63 40.02
N HIS A 33 0.54 26.87 39.72
CA HIS A 33 -0.25 25.96 38.94
C HIS A 33 0.67 25.61 37.78
N ARG A 34 1.22 24.39 37.84
CA ARG A 34 1.83 23.75 36.70
C ARG A 34 0.65 23.63 35.75
N SER A 35 0.43 24.71 35.00
CA SER A 35 -0.08 24.65 33.65
C SER A 35 0.89 23.68 33.00
N GLY A 36 0.54 22.39 33.06
CA GLY A 36 1.15 21.37 32.25
C GLY A 36 0.89 21.84 30.84
N GLY A 37 1.84 22.61 30.32
CA GLY A 37 1.82 23.06 28.95
C GLY A 37 1.56 21.82 28.13
N THR A 38 0.59 21.92 27.23
CA THR A 38 0.44 21.07 26.07
C THR A 38 1.70 21.25 25.21
N ALA A 39 2.84 20.80 25.73
CA ALA A 39 4.11 20.77 25.06
C ALA A 39 4.04 19.63 24.05
N GLY A 40 3.69 20.00 22.83
CA GLY A 40 4.10 19.30 21.62
C GLY A 40 3.42 17.97 21.32
N GLN A 41 2.08 17.97 21.21
CA GLN A 41 1.40 16.85 20.57
C GLN A 41 1.47 16.97 19.05
N VAL A 42 1.84 15.87 18.39
CA VAL A 42 1.67 15.71 16.94
C VAL A 42 0.18 15.58 16.65
N LEU A 43 -0.38 16.53 15.91
CA LEU A 43 -1.80 16.54 15.58
C LEU A 43 -2.04 16.09 14.14
N PHE A 44 -2.84 15.04 14.00
CA PHE A 44 -3.30 14.52 12.72
C PHE A 44 -4.69 15.07 12.40
N SER A 45 -4.89 15.50 11.16
CA SER A 45 -6.19 15.87 10.62
C SER A 45 -6.39 15.21 9.26
N ARG A 46 -7.63 15.22 8.76
CA ARG A 46 -7.94 14.74 7.39
C ARG A 46 -7.10 15.41 6.30
N VAL A 47 -6.68 16.66 6.52
CA VAL A 47 -6.05 17.51 5.50
C VAL A 47 -4.58 17.82 5.79
N GLY A 48 -3.97 17.21 6.81
CA GLY A 48 -2.56 17.42 7.07
C GLY A 48 -2.09 17.10 8.48
N LEU A 49 -0.78 17.25 8.66
CA LEU A 49 -0.03 17.00 9.88
C LEU A 49 0.45 18.34 10.45
N ARG A 50 0.15 18.61 11.73
CA ARG A 50 0.73 19.74 12.45
C ARG A 50 1.72 19.23 13.49
N LEU A 51 2.97 19.65 13.32
CA LEU A 51 4.07 19.31 14.20
C LEU A 51 4.43 20.54 15.04
N PRO A 52 4.68 20.36 16.36
CA PRO A 52 5.16 21.44 17.21
C PRO A 52 6.58 21.85 16.82
N GLU A 53 6.92 23.13 16.99
CA GLU A 53 8.24 23.67 16.64
C GLU A 53 9.39 23.05 17.47
N THR A 54 9.09 22.55 18.67
CA THR A 54 10.06 21.92 19.58
C THR A 54 10.14 20.39 19.41
N LEU A 55 9.71 19.84 18.28
CA LEU A 55 9.69 18.39 18.06
C LEU A 55 11.11 17.81 17.93
N THR A 56 11.40 16.74 18.66
CA THR A 56 12.65 16.00 18.48
C THR A 56 12.65 15.20 17.18
N TYR A 57 13.82 14.94 16.60
CA TYR A 57 13.96 14.09 15.41
C TYR A 57 13.34 12.70 15.61
N GLU A 58 13.53 12.10 16.79
CA GLU A 58 12.95 10.79 17.11
C GLU A 58 11.41 10.83 17.10
N SER A 59 10.80 11.88 17.64
CA SER A 59 9.35 12.05 17.63
C SER A 59 8.82 12.32 16.22
N TRP A 60 9.58 13.06 15.41
CA TRP A 60 9.30 13.26 13.99
C TRP A 60 9.33 11.96 13.21
N ALA A 61 10.39 11.15 13.37
CA ALA A 61 10.54 9.86 12.71
C ALA A 61 9.43 8.88 13.13
N ARG A 62 9.09 8.84 14.42
CA ARG A 62 7.97 8.04 14.94
C ARG A 62 6.64 8.47 14.32
N ALA A 63 6.37 9.78 14.19
CA ALA A 63 5.18 10.26 13.53
C ALA A 63 5.10 9.80 12.06
N GLY A 64 6.20 9.89 11.31
CA GLY A 64 6.29 9.36 9.95
C GLY A 64 5.97 7.88 9.87
N LEU A 65 6.53 7.08 10.79
CA LEU A 65 6.27 5.64 10.88
C LEU A 65 4.79 5.34 11.17
N GLN A 66 4.15 6.09 12.07
CA GLN A 66 2.73 5.91 12.39
C GLN A 66 1.83 6.24 11.20
N ILE A 67 2.12 7.33 10.46
CA ILE A 67 1.39 7.69 9.24
C ILE A 67 1.50 6.55 8.21
N ALA A 68 2.72 6.07 7.97
CA ALA A 68 2.96 4.99 7.03
C ALA A 68 2.20 3.72 7.41
N ARG A 69 2.19 3.34 8.69
CA ARG A 69 1.42 2.19 9.21
C ARG A 69 -0.08 2.37 9.02
N ILE A 70 -0.63 3.55 9.33
CA ILE A 70 -2.06 3.83 9.13
C ILE A 70 -2.42 3.74 7.64
N ALA A 71 -1.59 4.34 6.78
CA ALA A 71 -1.80 4.29 5.34
C ALA A 71 -1.75 2.85 4.81
N ASP A 72 -0.79 2.04 5.25
CA ASP A 72 -0.67 0.64 4.85
C ASP A 72 -1.85 -0.21 5.36
N SER A 73 -2.20 -0.06 6.65
CA SER A 73 -3.36 -0.74 7.25
C SER A 73 -4.68 -0.36 6.59
N SER A 74 -4.81 0.84 6.02
CA SER A 74 -6.04 1.26 5.34
C SER A 74 -6.40 0.36 4.16
N ALA A 75 -5.39 -0.16 3.43
CA ALA A 75 -5.61 -1.08 2.32
C ALA A 75 -6.19 -2.42 2.80
N TRP A 76 -5.70 -2.94 3.93
CA TRP A 76 -6.28 -4.12 4.58
C TRP A 76 -7.72 -3.87 5.01
N CYS A 77 -7.99 -2.79 5.74
CA CYS A 77 -9.32 -2.47 6.23
C CYS A 77 -10.34 -2.31 5.10
N LEU A 78 -9.98 -1.63 4.01
CA LEU A 78 -10.85 -1.45 2.84
C LEU A 78 -11.10 -2.78 2.11
N GLY A 79 -10.07 -3.62 2.01
CA GLY A 79 -10.20 -4.97 1.44
C GLY A 79 -11.13 -5.84 2.28
N ASP A 80 -10.93 -5.90 3.59
CA ASP A 80 -11.74 -6.67 4.53
C ASP A 80 -13.20 -6.21 4.53
N TRP A 81 -13.43 -4.89 4.55
CA TRP A 81 -14.76 -4.32 4.44
C TRP A 81 -15.51 -4.79 3.19
N LEU A 82 -14.83 -4.80 2.03
CA LEU A 82 -15.39 -5.29 0.76
C LEU A 82 -15.63 -6.80 0.73
N VAL A 83 -14.77 -7.58 1.38
CA VAL A 83 -14.90 -9.04 1.49
C VAL A 83 -16.06 -9.40 2.42
N CYS A 84 -16.16 -8.78 3.59
CA CYS A 84 -17.26 -8.97 4.53
C CYS A 84 -18.62 -8.65 3.89
N GLY A 85 -18.71 -7.56 3.11
CA GLY A 85 -19.94 -7.17 2.44
C GLY A 85 -20.33 -8.04 1.23
N GLN A 86 -19.51 -9.02 0.81
CA GLN A 86 -19.71 -9.76 -0.43
C GLN A 86 -21.01 -10.56 -0.48
N LYS A 87 -21.42 -11.16 0.64
CA LYS A 87 -22.62 -12.02 0.70
C LYS A 87 -23.92 -11.23 0.75
N GLU A 88 -23.87 -10.02 1.30
CA GLU A 88 -25.05 -9.28 1.74
C GLU A 88 -25.35 -8.07 0.83
N TYR A 89 -24.33 -7.51 0.17
CA TYR A 89 -24.45 -6.30 -0.64
C TYR A 89 -23.96 -6.51 -2.08
N ARG A 90 -24.90 -6.65 -3.02
CA ARG A 90 -24.61 -6.83 -4.45
C ARG A 90 -23.92 -5.60 -5.08
N ASP A 91 -24.36 -4.40 -4.72
CA ASP A 91 -23.85 -3.13 -5.27
C ASP A 91 -22.67 -2.53 -4.47
N ARG A 92 -22.02 -3.32 -3.60
CA ARG A 92 -21.00 -2.83 -2.65
C ARG A 92 -19.87 -2.03 -3.29
N TYR A 93 -19.44 -2.39 -4.50
CA TYR A 93 -18.37 -1.65 -5.19
C TYR A 93 -18.80 -0.26 -5.62
N ARG A 94 -20.05 -0.09 -6.03
CA ARG A 94 -20.60 1.24 -6.37
C ARG A 94 -20.59 2.15 -5.14
N HIS A 95 -21.04 1.62 -3.99
CA HIS A 95 -20.99 2.35 -2.73
C HIS A 95 -19.55 2.61 -2.28
N ALA A 96 -18.67 1.61 -2.34
CA ALA A 96 -17.28 1.74 -1.93
C ALA A 96 -16.50 2.78 -2.73
N ILE A 97 -16.74 2.91 -4.04
CA ILE A 97 -16.12 3.96 -4.85
C ILE A 97 -16.54 5.35 -4.36
N VAL A 98 -17.82 5.53 -4.03
CA VAL A 98 -18.35 6.82 -3.53
C VAL A 98 -17.81 7.14 -2.14
N GLU A 99 -17.83 6.17 -1.22
CA GLU A 99 -17.45 6.39 0.18
C GLU A 99 -15.94 6.44 0.40
N ALA A 100 -15.17 5.55 -0.24
CA ALA A 100 -13.72 5.51 -0.10
C ALA A 100 -13.00 6.50 -1.03
N GLY A 101 -13.66 6.96 -2.09
CA GLY A 101 -13.07 7.87 -3.08
C GLY A 101 -11.93 7.24 -3.89
N LEU A 102 -11.86 5.91 -3.94
CA LEU A 102 -10.87 5.14 -4.71
C LEU A 102 -11.52 4.54 -5.96
N ASP A 103 -10.70 4.33 -7.00
CA ASP A 103 -11.17 3.70 -8.22
C ASP A 103 -11.52 2.20 -8.00
N TYR A 104 -12.34 1.67 -8.90
CA TYR A 104 -12.80 0.28 -8.85
C TYR A 104 -11.64 -0.73 -8.83
N GLN A 105 -10.60 -0.52 -9.65
CA GLN A 105 -9.51 -1.46 -9.81
C GLN A 105 -8.68 -1.56 -8.53
N THR A 106 -8.41 -0.42 -7.88
CA THR A 106 -7.73 -0.36 -6.58
C THR A 106 -8.51 -1.11 -5.51
N LEU A 107 -9.81 -0.83 -5.39
CA LEU A 107 -10.68 -1.51 -4.41
C LEU A 107 -10.80 -3.01 -4.67
N ARG A 108 -10.91 -3.41 -5.94
CA ARG A 108 -10.95 -4.82 -6.34
C ARG A 108 -9.63 -5.52 -6.00
N ASN A 109 -8.49 -4.86 -6.22
CA ASN A 109 -7.18 -5.40 -5.86
C ASN A 109 -7.06 -5.60 -4.34
N TYR A 110 -7.49 -4.60 -3.55
CA TYR A 110 -7.48 -4.71 -2.09
C TYR A 110 -8.33 -5.86 -1.58
N ALA A 111 -9.57 -5.98 -2.07
CA ALA A 111 -10.45 -7.09 -1.70
C ALA A 111 -9.90 -8.46 -2.14
N TRP A 112 -9.22 -8.51 -3.30
CA TRP A 112 -8.59 -9.75 -3.75
C TRP A 112 -7.46 -10.18 -2.81
N ILE A 113 -6.53 -9.28 -2.46
CA ILE A 113 -5.42 -9.58 -1.54
C ILE A 113 -5.94 -9.92 -0.14
N ALA A 114 -6.88 -9.12 0.40
CA ALA A 114 -7.49 -9.37 1.71
C ALA A 114 -8.10 -10.78 1.84
N ARG A 115 -8.70 -11.29 0.76
CA ARG A 115 -9.25 -12.65 0.70
C ARG A 115 -8.19 -13.75 0.54
N ARG A 116 -7.01 -13.43 0.00
CA ARG A 116 -5.90 -14.40 -0.10
C ARG A 116 -5.20 -14.62 1.24
N PHE A 117 -5.23 -13.62 2.12
CA PHE A 117 -4.57 -13.66 3.43
C PHE A 117 -5.58 -13.49 4.57
N ASP A 118 -5.94 -14.61 5.19
CA ASP A 118 -6.61 -14.59 6.49
C ASP A 118 -5.79 -13.79 7.51
N LEU A 119 -6.46 -13.21 8.52
CA LEU A 119 -5.81 -12.35 9.52
C LEU A 119 -4.59 -13.03 10.20
N SER A 120 -4.63 -14.34 10.41
CA SER A 120 -3.52 -15.12 11.01
C SER A 120 -2.32 -15.31 10.06
N ARG A 121 -2.52 -15.17 8.75
CA ARG A 121 -1.45 -15.30 7.74
C ARG A 121 -0.80 -13.96 7.39
N ARG A 122 -1.30 -12.85 7.92
CA ARG A 122 -0.72 -11.51 7.72
C ARG A 122 0.46 -11.30 8.65
N ARG A 123 1.56 -10.78 8.13
CA ARG A 123 2.77 -10.48 8.91
C ARG A 123 2.79 -9.01 9.31
N GLU A 124 2.72 -8.72 10.60
CA GLU A 124 2.65 -7.34 11.10
C GLU A 124 3.90 -6.50 10.76
N LEU A 125 5.04 -7.16 10.56
CA LEU A 125 6.29 -6.52 10.17
C LEU A 125 6.38 -6.25 8.65
N LEU A 126 5.49 -6.82 7.85
CA LEU A 126 5.46 -6.66 6.40
C LEU A 126 4.27 -5.82 5.95
N SER A 127 4.52 -4.95 4.98
CA SER A 127 3.48 -4.09 4.43
C SER A 127 2.46 -4.87 3.59
N PHE A 128 1.28 -4.29 3.37
CA PHE A 128 0.26 -4.77 2.45
C PHE A 128 0.85 -5.10 1.06
N GLN A 129 1.80 -4.29 0.61
CA GLN A 129 2.45 -4.49 -0.69
C GLN A 129 3.36 -5.72 -0.74
N HIS A 130 3.96 -6.17 0.36
CA HIS A 130 4.70 -7.45 0.36
C HIS A 130 3.75 -8.60 0.06
N HIS A 131 2.59 -8.59 0.72
CA HIS A 131 1.55 -9.58 0.51
C HIS A 131 1.00 -9.52 -0.93
N ALA A 132 0.89 -8.32 -1.50
CA ALA A 132 0.48 -8.14 -2.90
C ALA A 132 1.43 -8.83 -3.89
N GLU A 133 2.75 -8.80 -3.69
CA GLU A 133 3.73 -9.44 -4.58
C GLU A 133 3.58 -10.97 -4.64
N VAL A 134 3.17 -11.58 -3.54
CA VAL A 134 3.04 -13.03 -3.41
C VAL A 134 1.60 -13.53 -3.57
N ALA A 135 0.61 -12.64 -3.61
CA ALA A 135 -0.82 -12.99 -3.58
C ALA A 135 -1.27 -13.96 -4.68
N SER A 136 -0.58 -13.98 -5.83
CA SER A 136 -0.85 -14.90 -6.94
C SER A 136 -0.18 -16.27 -6.83
N LEU A 137 0.72 -16.47 -5.87
CA LEU A 137 1.42 -17.74 -5.65
C LEU A 137 0.52 -18.76 -4.93
N PRO A 138 0.86 -20.05 -4.94
CA PRO A 138 0.34 -21.04 -4.00
C PRO A 138 0.53 -20.61 -2.53
N ASP A 139 -0.32 -21.10 -1.62
CA ASP A 139 -0.34 -20.65 -0.22
C ASP A 139 0.94 -21.01 0.54
N ASP A 140 1.53 -22.17 0.25
CA ASP A 140 2.82 -22.61 0.77
C ASP A 140 3.97 -21.72 0.29
N GLU A 141 3.96 -21.33 -0.99
CA GLU A 141 4.94 -20.39 -1.52
C GLU A 141 4.76 -18.98 -0.95
N GLN A 142 3.52 -18.51 -0.77
CA GLN A 142 3.25 -17.23 -0.12
C GLN A 142 3.88 -17.17 1.27
N ASP A 143 3.59 -18.17 2.12
CA ASP A 143 4.05 -18.20 3.49
C ASP A 143 5.58 -18.26 3.53
N ARG A 144 6.20 -19.14 2.72
CA ARG A 144 7.67 -19.22 2.61
C ARG A 144 8.30 -17.89 2.24
N TRP A 145 7.76 -17.19 1.25
CA TRP A 145 8.33 -15.92 0.80
C TRP A 145 8.14 -14.77 1.78
N LEU A 146 7.01 -14.74 2.48
CA LEU A 146 6.76 -13.75 3.54
C LEU A 146 7.68 -14.01 4.73
N ASP A 147 7.83 -15.25 5.16
CA ASP A 147 8.72 -15.60 6.27
C ASP A 147 10.19 -15.24 5.95
N GLU A 148 10.66 -15.51 4.72
CA GLU A 148 11.98 -15.08 4.24
C GLU A 148 12.11 -13.55 4.19
N ALA A 149 11.08 -12.83 3.72
CA ALA A 149 11.11 -11.38 3.66
C ALA A 149 11.17 -10.75 5.05
N GLU A 150 10.44 -11.31 6.01
CA GLU A 150 10.44 -10.86 7.40
C GLU A 150 11.78 -11.14 8.08
N LEU A 151 12.30 -12.38 7.94
CA LEU A 151 13.57 -12.82 8.51
C LEU A 151 14.76 -12.01 7.99
N ASN A 152 14.81 -11.76 6.68
CA ASN A 152 15.92 -11.04 6.04
C ASN A 152 15.67 -9.52 5.94
N HIS A 153 14.56 -9.02 6.49
CA HIS A 153 14.14 -7.63 6.42
C HIS A 153 14.13 -7.07 4.99
N TRP A 154 13.66 -7.87 4.03
CA TRP A 154 13.59 -7.46 2.64
C TRP A 154 12.56 -6.35 2.44
N SER A 155 12.92 -5.36 1.64
CA SER A 155 11.93 -4.49 1.02
C SER A 155 11.11 -5.27 0.00
N ARG A 156 9.91 -4.76 -0.32
CA ARG A 156 9.04 -5.29 -1.38
C ARG A 156 9.78 -5.50 -2.70
N ASN A 157 10.68 -4.58 -3.06
CA ASN A 157 11.45 -4.68 -4.30
C ASN A 157 12.44 -5.86 -4.26
N GLN A 158 13.08 -6.10 -3.11
CA GLN A 158 13.97 -7.25 -2.91
C GLN A 158 13.17 -8.56 -2.90
N LEU A 159 12.01 -8.60 -2.25
CA LEU A 159 11.11 -9.75 -2.29
C LEU A 159 10.75 -10.13 -3.75
N ARG A 160 10.26 -9.15 -4.51
CA ARG A 160 9.93 -9.33 -5.94
C ARG A 160 11.11 -9.84 -6.77
N GLU A 161 12.30 -9.31 -6.51
CA GLU A 161 13.52 -9.72 -7.21
C GLU A 161 13.91 -11.17 -6.86
N ASN A 162 13.85 -11.55 -5.58
CA ASN A 162 14.14 -12.92 -5.16
C ASN A 162 13.14 -13.94 -5.72
N ILE A 163 11.84 -13.60 -5.78
CA ILE A 163 10.81 -14.44 -6.44
C ILE A 163 11.11 -14.61 -7.93
N ARG A 164 11.53 -13.55 -8.62
CA ARG A 164 11.91 -13.67 -10.03
C ARG A 164 13.12 -14.58 -10.22
N ARG A 165 14.15 -14.40 -9.39
CA ARG A 165 15.36 -15.22 -9.42
C ARG A 165 15.09 -16.70 -9.14
N SER A 166 14.14 -17.02 -8.26
CA SER A 166 13.80 -18.42 -7.98
C SER A 166 13.07 -19.11 -9.14
N ARG A 167 12.44 -18.34 -10.02
CA ARG A 167 11.71 -18.83 -11.20
C ARG A 167 12.60 -18.94 -12.44
N MET A 168 13.69 -18.17 -12.45
CA MET A 168 14.75 -18.30 -13.43
C MET A 168 15.53 -19.58 -13.14
N GLY A 169 15.70 -20.44 -14.15
CA GLY A 169 16.60 -21.58 -14.04
C GLY A 169 18.04 -21.11 -13.78
N ALA A 170 18.92 -22.01 -13.33
CA ALA A 170 20.33 -21.67 -13.08
C ALA A 170 21.04 -21.02 -14.30
N ASP A 171 20.54 -21.25 -15.52
CA ASP A 171 21.03 -20.66 -16.77
C ASP A 171 20.55 -19.19 -16.99
N ASP A 172 19.36 -18.84 -16.51
CA ASP A 172 18.73 -17.51 -16.70
C ASP A 172 19.20 -16.47 -15.67
N LEU A 173 19.78 -16.92 -14.55
CA LEU A 173 20.39 -16.05 -13.52
C LEU A 173 21.70 -15.39 -13.99
N ARG A 174 22.22 -15.81 -15.13
CA ARG A 174 23.32 -15.11 -15.78
C ARG A 174 22.75 -13.80 -16.35
N PRO A 175 23.28 -12.61 -15.99
CA PRO A 175 22.95 -11.42 -16.77
C PRO A 175 23.23 -11.75 -18.24
N PRO A 176 22.33 -11.38 -19.18
CA PRO A 176 22.56 -11.62 -20.60
C PRO A 176 24.00 -11.20 -20.88
N ARG A 177 24.81 -12.12 -21.40
CA ARG A 177 26.11 -11.72 -21.89
C ARG A 177 25.80 -10.83 -23.08
N ASP A 178 25.91 -9.52 -22.91
CA ASP A 178 25.89 -8.59 -24.03
C ASP A 178 27.08 -8.97 -24.92
N VAL A 179 26.81 -9.73 -25.97
CA VAL A 179 27.81 -10.04 -26.99
C VAL A 179 27.78 -8.86 -27.94
N VAL A 180 28.80 -8.01 -27.87
CA VAL A 180 28.97 -6.92 -28.83
C VAL A 180 29.16 -7.55 -30.21
N LEU A 181 28.20 -7.30 -31.11
CA LEU A 181 28.31 -7.73 -32.50
C LEU A 181 29.59 -7.14 -33.13
N PRO A 182 30.27 -7.89 -34.01
CA PRO A 182 31.38 -7.33 -34.78
C PRO A 182 30.95 -6.05 -35.51
N ARG A 183 31.83 -5.06 -35.59
CA ARG A 183 31.53 -3.78 -36.26
C ARG A 183 31.25 -4.02 -37.74
N VAL A 184 29.98 -3.90 -38.12
CA VAL A 184 29.53 -4.02 -39.52
C VAL A 184 29.71 -2.68 -40.23
N THR A 185 30.32 -2.71 -41.41
CA THR A 185 30.39 -1.55 -42.31
C THR A 185 29.43 -1.76 -43.45
N ALA A 186 28.50 -0.80 -43.66
CA ALA A 186 27.52 -0.84 -44.73
C ALA A 186 27.65 0.43 -45.61
N PRO A 187 27.39 0.33 -46.93
CA PRO A 187 27.31 1.49 -47.81
C PRO A 187 26.32 2.54 -47.30
N GLU A 188 26.65 3.82 -47.46
CA GLU A 188 25.85 4.94 -46.96
C GLU A 188 24.39 4.88 -47.44
N MET A 189 24.18 4.47 -48.69
CA MET A 189 22.84 4.33 -49.27
C MET A 189 21.97 3.31 -48.51
N GLN A 190 22.55 2.18 -48.07
CA GLN A 190 21.81 1.17 -47.31
C GLN A 190 21.46 1.66 -45.91
N VAL A 191 22.39 2.35 -45.24
CA VAL A 191 22.15 2.94 -43.91
C VAL A 191 21.06 4.00 -43.97
N ARG A 192 21.02 4.81 -45.05
CA ARG A 192 19.94 5.79 -45.28
C ARG A 192 18.58 5.12 -45.45
N LEU A 193 18.52 4.04 -46.24
CA LEU A 193 17.28 3.28 -46.44
C LEU A 193 16.77 2.66 -45.13
N TRP A 194 17.63 2.06 -44.32
CA TRP A 194 17.24 1.49 -43.01
C TRP A 194 16.77 2.56 -42.03
N ARG A 195 17.39 3.75 -42.01
CA ARG A 195 16.90 4.87 -41.20
C ARG A 195 15.51 5.33 -41.61
N ALA A 196 15.26 5.46 -42.92
CA ALA A 196 13.96 5.85 -43.43
C ALA A 196 12.88 4.81 -43.09
N ALA A 197 13.20 3.51 -43.18
CA ALA A 197 12.29 2.44 -42.78
C ALA A 197 12.02 2.44 -41.27
N ALA A 198 13.05 2.62 -40.44
CA ALA A 198 12.90 2.72 -38.99
C ALA A 198 12.04 3.93 -38.57
N GLU A 199 12.22 5.07 -39.22
CA GLU A 199 11.41 6.27 -38.99
C GLU A 199 9.95 6.05 -39.40
N GLN A 200 9.71 5.37 -40.52
CA GLN A 200 8.36 5.00 -40.95
C GLN A 200 7.67 4.04 -39.97
N ASP A 201 8.43 3.13 -39.37
CA ASP A 201 7.95 2.20 -38.34
C ASP A 201 7.94 2.80 -36.92
N GLY A 202 8.39 4.05 -36.77
CA GLY A 202 8.38 4.80 -35.50
C GLY A 202 9.35 4.26 -34.43
N VAL A 203 10.42 3.58 -34.84
CA VAL A 203 11.40 2.96 -33.93
C VAL A 203 12.82 3.47 -34.22
N ASP A 204 13.70 3.37 -33.21
CA ASP A 204 15.13 3.69 -33.42
C ASP A 204 15.78 2.69 -34.38
N LEU A 205 16.77 3.16 -35.16
CA LEU A 205 17.50 2.36 -36.13
C LEU A 205 18.11 1.09 -35.53
N GLU A 206 18.69 1.15 -34.33
CA GLU A 206 19.30 0.00 -33.67
C GLU A 206 18.26 -1.07 -33.37
N LYS A 207 17.12 -0.65 -32.81
CA LYS A 207 15.98 -1.52 -32.52
C LYS A 207 15.38 -2.12 -33.79
N TRP A 208 15.29 -1.32 -34.86
CA TRP A 208 14.79 -1.77 -36.15
C TRP A 208 15.71 -2.82 -36.78
N ILE A 209 17.02 -2.62 -36.73
CA ILE A 209 18.02 -3.58 -37.24
C ILE A 209 17.94 -4.89 -36.45
N LEU A 210 17.86 -4.83 -35.11
CA LEU A 210 17.72 -6.04 -34.29
C LEU A 210 16.45 -6.82 -34.63
N GLY A 211 15.30 -6.13 -34.72
CA GLY A 211 14.04 -6.78 -35.12
C GLY A 211 14.09 -7.37 -36.53
N ALA A 212 14.75 -6.71 -37.48
CA ALA A 212 14.94 -7.23 -38.84
C ALA A 212 15.82 -8.48 -38.86
N LEU A 213 16.90 -8.51 -38.05
CA LEU A 213 17.76 -9.68 -37.88
C LEU A 213 17.03 -10.84 -37.20
N ASP A 214 16.22 -10.56 -36.18
CA ASP A 214 15.40 -11.56 -35.48
C ASP A 214 14.38 -12.20 -36.42
N ASN A 215 13.67 -11.38 -37.20
CA ASN A 215 12.70 -11.87 -38.19
C ASN A 215 13.38 -12.70 -39.29
N ALA A 216 14.54 -12.26 -39.77
CA ALA A 216 15.32 -13.00 -40.76
C ALA A 216 15.83 -14.34 -40.18
N ALA A 217 16.27 -14.36 -38.92
CA ALA A 217 16.69 -15.57 -38.23
C ALA A 217 15.51 -16.53 -38.03
N GLN A 218 14.36 -16.05 -37.58
CA GLN A 218 13.14 -16.86 -37.44
C GLN A 218 12.67 -17.44 -38.77
N ALA A 219 12.73 -16.66 -39.85
CA ALA A 219 12.39 -17.13 -41.18
C ALA A 219 13.41 -18.17 -41.71
N ALA A 220 14.69 -18.02 -41.39
CA ALA A 220 15.74 -18.94 -41.81
C ALA A 220 15.79 -20.23 -40.97
N LEU A 221 15.33 -20.19 -39.72
CA LEU A 221 15.29 -21.31 -38.77
C LEU A 221 13.90 -21.96 -38.65
N GLY A 222 12.98 -21.69 -39.59
CA GLY A 222 11.59 -22.13 -39.51
C GLY A 222 11.41 -23.62 -39.20
N GLU A 223 10.52 -23.91 -38.24
CA GLU A 223 9.97 -25.25 -37.90
C GLU A 223 10.89 -26.28 -37.19
N GLU A 224 11.47 -25.95 -36.03
CA GLU A 224 11.97 -27.01 -35.12
C GLU A 224 11.66 -26.75 -33.63
N PHE A 225 10.50 -26.17 -33.33
CA PHE A 225 9.92 -26.20 -31.98
C PHE A 225 8.43 -26.52 -32.03
N ASP A 226 8.11 -27.76 -32.38
CA ASP A 226 6.87 -28.39 -31.92
C ASP A 226 7.08 -28.88 -30.47
N VAL A 227 6.54 -28.13 -29.52
CA VAL A 227 6.33 -28.60 -28.14
C VAL A 227 4.83 -28.70 -27.94
N GLY A 228 4.25 -29.85 -28.27
CA GLY A 228 2.85 -30.10 -27.95
C GLY A 228 2.26 -31.31 -28.65
N GLY A 229 2.67 -32.51 -28.24
CA GLY A 229 1.99 -33.73 -28.63
C GLY A 229 0.49 -33.65 -28.34
N ASN A 230 -0.32 -33.74 -29.39
CA ASN A 230 -1.63 -34.37 -29.36
C ASN A 230 -2.10 -34.63 -30.80
N THR A 231 -1.67 -35.74 -31.39
CA THR A 231 -2.43 -36.39 -32.46
C THR A 231 -3.09 -37.64 -31.88
N ASP A 232 -4.34 -37.42 -31.48
CA ASP A 232 -5.43 -38.36 -31.62
C ASP A 232 -5.37 -39.02 -33.01
N LEU A 233 -5.21 -40.35 -33.04
CA LEU A 233 -5.40 -41.20 -34.22
C LEU A 233 -6.10 -42.48 -33.78
N ALA A 234 -7.43 -42.36 -33.76
CA ALA A 234 -8.43 -43.25 -34.37
C ALA A 234 -8.06 -44.73 -34.64
N ASP A 235 -8.99 -45.58 -34.17
CA ASP A 235 -9.58 -46.69 -34.92
C ASP A 235 -9.47 -46.56 -36.46
N GLN A 236 -8.92 -47.57 -37.14
CA GLN A 236 -9.60 -48.39 -38.16
C GLN A 236 -8.66 -49.29 -38.98
N GLU A 237 -9.05 -50.56 -39.03
CA GLU A 237 -8.93 -51.58 -40.10
C GLU A 237 -7.58 -52.22 -40.46
N GLY A 238 -7.56 -53.56 -40.32
CA GLY A 238 -6.53 -54.52 -40.70
C GLY A 238 -6.75 -55.87 -40.03
#